data_AF-A0A835INU5-F1
#
_entry.id   AF-A0A835INU5-F1
#
_cell.length_a   1.000
_cell.length_b   1.000
_cell.length_c   1.000
_cell.angle_alpha   90.00
_cell.angle_beta   90.00
_cell.angle_gamma   90.00
#
_symmetry.space_group_name_H-M   'P 1'
#
loop_
_entity.id
_entity.type
_entity.pdbx_description
1 polymer ?
#
loop_
_entity_poly.entity_id
_entity_poly.type
_entity_poly.pdbx_seq_one_letter_code
_entity_poly.pdbx_strand_id
1 'polypeptide(L)'
;MAFGGGMRLCAGAEFAKLQMSVVLHSLVTKYRWTKIRGGEVVKTPGIVFPNGLHIKVTKTIWRQRMIYFAPFILHKKVISSTGLHGICQRVLAKAAFD
;
A
#
# COMPACT_ATOMS: atom_id res chain seq x y z
N MET A 1 -12.77 -6.15 11.11
CA MET A 1 -11.40 -6.71 10.97
C MET A 1 -11.47 -7.80 9.89
N ALA A 2 -10.68 -7.73 8.81
CA ALA A 2 -10.82 -8.64 7.65
C ALA A 2 -10.34 -10.09 7.92
N PHE A 3 -9.53 -10.27 8.97
CA PHE A 3 -8.86 -11.54 9.29
C PHE A 3 -9.28 -12.11 10.66
N GLY A 4 -10.49 -11.78 11.14
CA GLY A 4 -10.97 -12.16 12.47
C GLY A 4 -10.34 -11.35 13.60
N GLY A 5 -10.37 -11.90 14.82
CA GLY A 5 -9.82 -11.26 16.03
C GLY A 5 -9.79 -12.21 17.24
N GLY A 6 -9.04 -11.83 18.29
CA GLY A 6 -8.86 -12.65 19.49
C GLY A 6 -8.12 -13.97 19.23
N MET A 7 -8.55 -15.04 19.90
CA MET A 7 -7.94 -16.38 19.79
C MET A 7 -8.03 -17.02 18.40
N ARG A 8 -8.90 -16.49 17.52
CA ARG A 8 -9.09 -16.97 16.14
C ARG A 8 -8.63 -15.95 15.10
N LEU A 9 -7.61 -15.15 15.41
CA LEU A 9 -6.96 -14.30 14.41
C LEU A 9 -6.32 -15.18 13.33
N CYS A 10 -6.48 -14.80 12.06
CA CYS A 10 -5.82 -15.51 10.95
C CYS A 10 -4.30 -15.51 11.13
N ALA A 11 -3.71 -16.69 11.24
CA ALA A 11 -2.24 -16.86 11.31
C ALA A 11 -1.52 -16.25 10.09
N GLY A 12 -2.21 -16.20 8.94
CA GLY A 12 -1.70 -15.61 7.69
C GLY A 12 -1.91 -14.10 7.56
N ALA A 13 -2.44 -13.38 8.55
CA ALA A 13 -2.78 -11.97 8.42
C ALA A 13 -1.56 -11.09 8.07
N GLU A 14 -0.43 -11.30 8.74
CA GLU A 14 0.79 -10.53 8.48
C GLU A 14 1.43 -10.89 7.13
N PHE A 15 1.38 -12.17 6.76
CA PHE A 15 1.86 -12.62 5.46
C PHE A 15 1.01 -12.04 4.31
N ALA A 16 -0.32 -12.04 4.45
CA ALA A 16 -1.21 -11.46 3.45
C ALA A 16 -0.98 -9.95 3.28
N LYS A 17 -0.75 -9.21 4.38
CA LYS A 17 -0.37 -7.79 4.31
C LYS A 17 0.95 -7.58 3.57
N LEU A 18 1.97 -8.40 3.86
CA LEU A 18 3.26 -8.33 3.16
C LEU A 18 3.08 -8.61 1.67
N GLN A 19 2.39 -9.69 1.31
CA GLN A 19 2.14 -10.05 -0.07
C GLN A 19 1.39 -8.95 -0.84
N MET A 20 0.32 -8.39 -0.26
CA MET A 20 -0.42 -7.28 -0.87
C MET A 20 0.46 -6.03 -1.04
N SER A 21 1.27 -5.69 -0.04
CA SER A 21 2.14 -4.50 -0.11
C SER A 21 3.24 -4.63 -1.16
N VAL A 22 3.88 -5.80 -1.28
CA VAL A 22 4.91 -6.06 -2.31
C VAL A 22 4.32 -6.05 -3.72
N VAL A 23 3.14 -6.65 -3.89
CA VAL A 23 2.42 -6.63 -5.17
C VAL A 23 2.05 -5.20 -5.53
N LEU A 24 1.42 -4.44 -4.64
CA LEU A 24 1.04 -3.05 -4.88
C LEU A 24 2.25 -2.16 -5.16
N HIS A 25 3.34 -2.33 -4.40
CA HIS A 25 4.58 -1.60 -4.62
C HIS A 25 5.11 -1.85 -6.04
N SER A 26 5.22 -3.11 -6.44
CA SER A 26 5.70 -3.48 -7.78
C SER A 26 4.76 -2.98 -8.89
N LEU A 27 3.46 -3.02 -8.63
CA LEU A 27 2.42 -2.63 -9.57
C LEU A 27 2.45 -1.11 -9.81
N VAL A 28 2.54 -0.29 -8.76
CA VAL A 28 2.65 1.19 -8.85
C VAL A 28 4.01 1.65 -9.40
N THR A 29 5.09 0.99 -9.00
CA THR A 29 6.44 1.42 -9.39
C THR A 29 6.81 1.05 -10.81
N LYS A 30 6.31 -0.07 -11.34
CA LYS A 30 6.74 -0.58 -12.67
C LYS A 30 5.67 -0.45 -13.75
N TYR A 31 4.41 -0.28 -13.37
CA TYR A 31 3.30 -0.35 -14.32
C TYR A 31 2.31 0.81 -14.15
N ARG A 32 1.63 1.15 -15.24
CA ARG A 32 0.45 2.01 -15.27
C ARG A 32 -0.72 1.13 -15.67
N TRP A 33 -1.84 1.28 -14.98
CA TRP A 33 -3.04 0.55 -15.32
C TRP A 33 -4.18 1.50 -15.67
N THR A 34 -4.93 1.15 -16.71
CA THR A 34 -6.21 1.80 -17.02
C THR A 34 -7.32 0.75 -17.01
N LYS A 35 -8.45 1.10 -16.41
CA LYS A 35 -9.62 0.23 -16.36
C LYS A 35 -10.30 0.28 -17.73
N ILE A 36 -10.41 -0.86 -18.41
CA ILE A 36 -11.07 -0.95 -19.71
C ILE A 36 -12.55 -1.26 -19.52
N ARG A 37 -12.85 -2.40 -18.88
CA ARG A 37 -14.21 -2.92 -18.69
C ARG A 37 -14.32 -3.74 -17.39
N GLY A 38 -15.54 -3.92 -16.91
CA GLY A 38 -15.83 -4.70 -15.70
C GLY A 38 -15.69 -3.90 -14.40
N GLY A 39 -15.50 -4.61 -13.30
CA GLY A 39 -15.49 -4.02 -11.95
C GLY A 39 -16.88 -3.92 -11.29
N GLU A 40 -17.87 -4.63 -11.85
CA GLU A 40 -19.03 -5.04 -11.08
C GLU A 40 -18.55 -6.07 -10.05
N VAL A 41 -18.75 -5.76 -8.78
CA VAL A 41 -18.37 -6.61 -7.65
C VAL A 41 -19.65 -7.16 -7.06
N VAL A 42 -19.84 -8.47 -7.16
CA VAL A 42 -20.96 -9.15 -6.53
C VAL A 42 -20.43 -9.89 -5.31
N LYS A 43 -21.16 -9.77 -4.19
CA LYS A 43 -20.84 -10.43 -2.93
C LYS A 43 -21.77 -11.61 -2.74
N THR A 44 -21.33 -12.80 -3.09
CA THR A 44 -22.10 -14.04 -2.89
C THR A 44 -21.16 -15.25 -2.84
N PRO A 45 -21.14 -16.02 -1.75
CA PRO A 45 -20.74 -15.61 -0.39
C PRO A 45 -19.32 -15.00 -0.29
N GLY A 46 -18.54 -14.99 -1.38
CA GLY A 46 -17.25 -14.31 -1.51
C GLY A 46 -17.32 -13.07 -2.41
N ILE A 47 -16.17 -12.43 -2.65
CA ILE A 47 -16.04 -11.34 -3.63
C ILE A 47 -15.83 -11.98 -5.00
N VAL A 48 -16.80 -11.81 -5.91
CA VAL A 48 -16.75 -12.35 -7.26
C VAL A 48 -16.90 -11.21 -8.27
N PHE A 49 -16.16 -11.31 -9.38
CA PHE A 49 -16.27 -10.43 -10.53
C PHE A 49 -16.94 -11.20 -11.67
N PRO A 50 -18.29 -11.16 -11.81
CA PRO A 50 -19.00 -11.98 -12.80
C PRO A 50 -18.53 -11.72 -14.23
N ASN A 51 -18.20 -10.47 -14.53
CA ASN A 51 -17.71 -10.02 -15.83
C ASN A 51 -16.18 -9.80 -15.86
N GLY A 52 -15.49 -10.29 -14.82
CA GLY A 52 -14.05 -10.04 -14.60
C GLY A 52 -13.69 -8.57 -14.37
N LEU A 53 -12.40 -8.32 -14.19
CA LEU A 53 -11.81 -6.98 -14.13
C LEU A 53 -10.79 -6.85 -15.26
N HIS A 54 -11.18 -6.18 -16.34
CA HIS A 54 -10.31 -5.99 -17.50
C HIS A 54 -9.49 -4.71 -17.33
N ILE A 55 -8.20 -4.89 -17.04
CA ILE A 55 -7.22 -3.81 -16.90
C ILE A 55 -6.22 -3.85 -18.05
N LYS A 56 -5.96 -2.69 -18.66
CA LYS A 56 -4.82 -2.52 -19.57
C LYS A 56 -3.61 -2.19 -18.71
N VAL A 57 -2.57 -3.01 -18.78
CA VAL A 57 -1.32 -2.77 -18.09
C VAL A 57 -0.29 -2.32 -19.12
N THR A 58 0.31 -1.15 -18.90
CA THR A 58 1.44 -0.66 -19.69
C THR A 58 2.65 -0.51 -18.79
N LYS A 59 3.84 -0.87 -19.31
CA LYS A 59 5.09 -0.69 -18.56
C LYS A 59 5.36 0.79 -18.44
N THR A 60 5.56 1.27 -17.21
CA THR A 60 5.94 2.66 -17.01
C THR A 60 7.45 2.76 -17.10
N ILE A 61 7.92 3.58 -18.04
CA ILE A 61 9.34 3.90 -18.15
C ILE A 61 9.63 5.03 -17.15
N TRP A 62 9.87 4.66 -15.89
CA TRP A 62 10.29 5.62 -14.87
C TRP A 62 11.81 5.70 -14.86
N ARG A 63 12.36 6.65 -15.62
CA ARG A 63 13.80 6.94 -15.54
C ARG A 63 14.19 7.83 -14.36
N GLN A 64 13.26 8.44 -13.59
CA GLN A 64 13.69 9.43 -12.58
C GLN A 64 12.90 9.60 -11.26
N ARG A 65 11.77 8.92 -11.02
CA ARG A 65 10.91 9.24 -9.83
C ARG A 65 11.05 8.32 -8.60
N MET A 66 11.84 7.25 -8.67
CA MET A 66 11.94 6.25 -7.60
C MET A 66 12.84 6.63 -6.41
N ILE A 67 13.67 7.68 -6.52
CA ILE A 67 14.62 8.05 -5.45
C ILE A 67 13.93 8.86 -4.33
N TYR A 68 12.87 9.61 -4.63
CA TYR A 68 12.23 10.51 -3.64
C TYR A 68 11.22 9.82 -2.70
N PHE A 69 10.83 8.56 -2.95
CA PHE A 69 9.86 7.84 -2.10
C PHE A 69 10.52 6.84 -1.13
N ALA A 70 11.79 6.52 -1.34
CA ALA A 70 12.58 5.65 -0.45
C ALA A 70 12.73 6.16 1.01
N PRO A 71 12.79 7.48 1.32
CA PRO A 71 12.98 7.90 2.70
C PRO A 71 11.69 7.82 3.56
N PHE A 72 10.50 7.67 2.96
CA PHE A 72 9.24 7.68 3.71
C PHE A 72 9.00 6.38 4.51
N ILE A 73 9.57 5.26 4.07
CA ILE A 73 9.41 3.96 4.75
C ILE A 73 10.39 3.82 5.92
N LEU A 74 11.57 4.44 5.88
CA LEU A 74 12.56 4.34 6.96
C LEU A 74 12.20 5.20 8.19
N HIS A 75 11.43 6.29 8.00
CA HIS A 75 11.12 7.22 9.10
C HIS A 75 10.13 6.64 10.13
N LYS A 76 9.29 5.67 9.78
CA LYS A 76 8.29 5.12 10.73
C LYS A 76 8.83 4.04 11.66
N LYS A 77 10.00 3.45 11.38
CA LYS A 77 10.56 2.39 12.23
C LYS A 77 11.40 2.93 13.41
N VAL A 78 11.90 4.17 13.31
CA VAL A 78 12.65 4.85 14.38
C VAL A 78 11.75 5.49 15.45
N ILE A 79 10.47 5.74 15.17
CA ILE A 79 9.59 6.46 16.11
C ILE A 79 8.92 5.53 17.14
N SER A 80 8.90 4.21 16.92
CA SER A 80 8.28 3.26 17.86
C SER A 80 9.21 2.83 19.01
N SER A 81 10.49 3.22 19.02
CA SER A 81 11.50 2.71 19.96
C SER A 81 12.02 3.76 20.96
N THR A 82 11.69 5.04 20.80
CA THR A 82 12.14 6.08 21.73
C THR A 82 10.95 6.74 22.38
N GLY A 83 10.65 6.31 23.60
CA GLY A 83 9.78 7.01 24.53
C GLY A 83 10.38 8.34 24.95
N LEU A 84 10.38 9.34 24.06
CA LEU A 84 10.61 10.74 24.41
C LEU A 84 9.43 11.57 23.94
N HIS A 85 8.50 11.74 24.88
CA HIS A 85 7.40 12.68 24.84
C HIS A 85 8.00 14.09 24.95
N GLY A 86 7.92 14.87 23.87
CA GLY A 86 8.16 16.31 23.91
C GLY A 86 9.38 16.80 23.13
N ILE A 87 9.15 17.87 22.37
CA ILE A 87 10.15 18.76 21.77
C ILE A 87 10.87 18.15 20.55
N CYS A 88 10.23 18.17 19.37
CA CYS A 88 10.82 18.68 18.11
C CYS A 88 9.96 18.28 16.89
N GLN A 89 8.68 18.69 16.85
CA GLN A 89 7.81 18.39 15.69
C GLN A 89 7.25 19.62 14.99
N ARG A 90 7.78 20.81 15.32
CA ARG A 90 7.26 22.07 14.78
C ARG A 90 8.14 22.73 13.71
N VAL A 91 9.37 22.23 13.46
CA VAL A 91 10.31 22.87 12.50
C VAL A 91 10.40 22.11 11.15
N LEU A 92 10.12 20.80 11.10
CA LEU A 92 10.32 20.00 9.88
C LEU A 92 9.09 19.88 8.95
N ALA A 93 7.92 20.40 9.34
CA ALA A 93 6.71 20.33 8.50
C ALA A 93 6.60 21.47 7.48
N LYS A 94 7.47 22.50 7.55
CA LYS A 94 7.39 23.70 6.70
C LYS A 94 8.27 23.65 5.43
N ALA A 95 9.12 22.64 5.27
CA ALA A 95 10.09 22.56 4.17
C ALA A 95 9.77 21.46 3.12
N ALA A 96 8.60 20.80 3.21
CA ALA A 96 8.27 19.66 2.35
C ALA A 96 7.16 19.94 1.32
N PHE A 97 6.78 21.21 1.12
CA PHE A 97 5.82 21.62 0.10
C PHE A 97 6.11 23.06 -0.37
N ASP A 98 7.30 23.24 -0.95
CA ASP A 98 7.56 24.22 -2.01
C ASP A 98 8.16 23.46 -3.20
#